data_AF-A0A1G5Q215-F1
#
_entry.id   AF-A0A1G5Q215-F1
#
_cell.length_a   1.000
_cell.length_b   1.000
_cell.length_c   1.000
_cell.angle_alpha   90.00
_cell.angle_beta   90.00
_cell.angle_gamma   90.00
#
_symmetry.space_group_name_H-M   'P 1'
#
loop_
_entity.id
_entity.type
_entity.pdbx_description
1 polymer ?
#
loop_
_entity_poly.entity_id
_entity_poly.type
_entity_poly.pdbx_seq_one_letter_code
_entity_poly.pdbx_strand_id
1 'polypeptide(L)'
;MRRQDPENRVFWGGQGSLDSAVELFREKGHVEIEMPAELHHAVFSHLSSGARETQVEQIDQQGDAELLEQIAEIGQLADLRVFLPLARERHARVSIQSPAPHLTIQAED
;
A
#
# COMPACT_ATOMS: atom_id res chain seq x y z
N MET A 1 -11.18 -8.62 15.32
CA MET A 1 -11.53 -8.25 13.93
C MET A 1 -11.48 -6.73 13.85
N ARG A 2 -10.39 -6.14 13.35
CA ARG A 2 -10.41 -4.70 13.04
C ARG A 2 -11.37 -4.51 11.87
N ARG A 3 -12.33 -3.60 12.01
CA ARG A 3 -13.25 -3.26 10.94
C ARG A 3 -12.41 -2.69 9.80
N GLN A 4 -12.64 -3.14 8.58
CA GLN A 4 -12.29 -2.34 7.43
C GLN A 4 -13.13 -1.08 7.56
N ASP A 5 -12.50 0.04 7.87
CA ASP A 5 -13.18 1.31 8.11
C ASP A 5 -13.28 2.00 6.75
N PRO A 6 -14.44 1.95 6.05
CA PRO A 6 -14.57 2.49 4.69
C PRO A 6 -14.31 4.00 4.64
N GLU A 7 -14.40 4.69 5.78
CA GLU A 7 -14.06 6.11 5.94
C GLU A 7 -12.56 6.41 5.75
N ASN A 8 -11.69 5.41 5.92
CA ASN A 8 -10.24 5.55 5.72
C ASN A 8 -9.77 4.97 4.39
N ARG A 9 -10.70 4.62 3.49
CA ARG A 9 -10.38 4.05 2.19
C ARG A 9 -10.32 5.11 1.11
N VAL A 10 -9.22 5.14 0.37
CA VAL A 10 -9.00 5.97 -0.79
C VAL A 10 -8.75 5.10 -2.00
N PHE A 11 -9.45 5.38 -3.10
CA PHE A 11 -9.18 4.72 -4.37
C PHE A 11 -7.96 5.35 -5.04
N TRP A 12 -7.02 4.54 -5.49
CA TRP A 12 -5.85 5.00 -6.23
C TRP A 12 -6.26 5.51 -7.62
N GLY A 13 -6.29 6.83 -7.78
CA GLY A 13 -6.46 7.52 -9.06
C GLY A 13 -5.20 8.28 -9.51
N GLY A 14 -4.03 7.95 -8.95
CA GLY A 14 -2.77 8.70 -9.13
C GLY A 14 -2.58 9.80 -8.07
N GLN A 15 -1.66 10.73 -8.36
CA GLN A 15 -1.14 11.70 -7.37
C GLN A 15 -2.23 12.47 -6.61
N GLY A 16 -3.30 12.94 -7.27
CA GLY A 16 -4.36 13.70 -6.60
C GLY A 16 -5.18 12.92 -5.57
N SER A 17 -5.19 11.58 -5.64
CA SER A 17 -5.82 10.75 -4.61
C SER A 17 -4.92 10.61 -3.37
N LEU A 18 -3.61 10.79 -3.53
CA LEU A 18 -2.65 10.60 -2.44
C LEU A 18 -2.64 11.75 -1.45
N ASP A 19 -2.89 12.98 -1.88
CA ASP A 19 -2.99 14.11 -0.95
C ASP A 19 -4.06 13.84 0.11
N SER A 20 -5.26 13.38 -0.30
CA SER A 20 -6.33 12.99 0.62
C SER A 20 -5.96 11.80 1.51
N ALA A 21 -5.25 10.80 0.96
CA ALA A 21 -4.80 9.64 1.72
C ALA A 21 -3.72 10.01 2.75
N VAL A 22 -2.83 10.96 2.44
CA VAL A 22 -1.81 11.49 3.36
C VAL A 22 -2.47 12.27 4.49
N GLU A 23 -3.47 13.10 4.18
CA GLU A 23 -4.25 13.81 5.20
C GLU A 23 -4.97 12.84 6.13
N LEU A 24 -5.67 11.84 5.59
CA LEU A 24 -6.30 10.78 6.39
C LEU A 24 -5.31 10.04 7.28
N PHE A 25 -4.16 9.64 6.74
CA PHE A 25 -3.13 8.99 7.54
C PHE A 25 -2.56 9.90 8.63
N ARG A 26 -2.43 11.21 8.36
CA ARG A 26 -1.99 12.20 9.35
C ARG A 26 -2.99 12.35 10.49
N GLU A 27 -4.28 12.42 10.18
CA GLU A 27 -5.34 12.63 11.16
C GLU A 27 -5.70 11.37 11.96
N LYS A 28 -5.77 10.22 11.28
CA LYS A 28 -6.29 8.96 11.84
C LYS A 28 -5.20 7.96 12.20
N GLY A 29 -3.98 8.14 11.69
CA GLY A 29 -2.91 7.16 11.82
C GLY A 29 -3.18 5.87 11.03
N HIS A 30 -4.18 5.85 10.15
CA HIS A 30 -4.55 4.68 9.36
C HIS A 30 -5.14 5.11 8.03
N VAL A 31 -4.72 4.46 6.94
CA VAL A 31 -5.30 4.64 5.61
C VAL A 31 -5.27 3.32 4.83
N GLU A 32 -6.33 3.07 4.07
CA GLU A 32 -6.42 1.99 3.10
C GLU A 32 -6.42 2.58 1.69
N ILE A 33 -5.52 2.14 0.85
CA ILE A 33 -5.41 2.53 -0.56
C ILE A 33 -5.82 1.33 -1.41
N GLU A 34 -6.95 1.46 -2.08
CA GLU A 34 -7.44 0.47 -3.03
C GLU A 34 -6.84 0.75 -4.40
N MET A 35 -6.01 -0.17 -4.89
CA MET A 35 -5.37 -0.05 -6.19
C MET A 35 -6.23 -0.70 -7.27
N PRO A 36 -6.20 -0.16 -8.51
CA PRO A 36 -6.86 -0.80 -9.63
C PRO A 36 -6.24 -2.17 -9.92
N ALA A 37 -7.08 -3.14 -10.30
CA ALA A 37 -6.68 -4.52 -10.53
C ALA A 37 -5.60 -4.69 -11.61
N GLU A 38 -5.47 -3.72 -12.53
CA GLU A 38 -4.38 -3.70 -13.52
C GLU A 38 -2.98 -3.62 -12.91
N LEU A 39 -2.86 -3.04 -11.71
CA LEU A 39 -1.58 -2.92 -10.98
C LEU A 39 -1.23 -4.21 -10.24
N HIS A 40 -2.18 -5.14 -10.10
CA HIS A 40 -1.97 -6.39 -9.37
C HIS A 40 -0.76 -7.17 -9.91
N HIS A 41 -0.70 -7.39 -11.23
CA HIS A 41 0.40 -8.11 -11.87
C HIS A 41 1.74 -7.37 -11.71
N ALA A 42 1.74 -6.03 -11.78
CA ALA A 42 2.94 -5.23 -11.61
C ALA A 42 3.50 -5.34 -10.18
N VAL A 43 2.63 -5.25 -9.17
CA VAL A 43 3.00 -5.44 -7.76
C VAL A 43 3.44 -6.88 -7.49
N PHE A 44 2.69 -7.86 -7.97
CA PHE A 44 3.01 -9.27 -7.78
C PHE A 44 4.37 -9.60 -8.39
N SER A 45 4.62 -9.20 -9.64
CA SER A 45 5.88 -9.45 -10.34
C SER A 45 7.08 -8.78 -9.63
N HIS A 46 6.92 -7.56 -9.14
CA HIS A 46 7.98 -6.84 -8.43
C HIS A 46 8.31 -7.47 -7.07
N LEU A 47 7.29 -7.72 -6.25
CA LEU A 47 7.45 -8.27 -4.90
C LEU A 47 7.77 -9.77 -4.89
N SER A 48 7.47 -10.48 -5.96
CA SER A 48 7.63 -11.93 -6.05
C SER A 48 8.84 -12.34 -6.88
N SER A 49 9.97 -11.64 -6.73
CA SER A 49 11.27 -11.91 -7.40
C SER A 49 11.92 -13.29 -7.08
N GLY A 50 11.12 -14.30 -6.77
CA GLY A 50 11.46 -15.70 -6.60
C GLY A 50 10.23 -16.65 -6.60
N ALA A 51 9.03 -16.15 -6.91
CA ALA A 51 7.84 -16.99 -7.02
C ALA A 51 7.94 -17.89 -8.25
N ARG A 52 7.50 -19.15 -8.07
CA ARG A 52 7.40 -20.10 -9.17
C ARG A 52 6.25 -19.68 -10.07
N GLU A 53 6.42 -19.82 -11.39
CA GLU A 53 5.42 -19.50 -12.43
C GLU A 53 4.04 -20.17 -12.23
N THR A 54 3.94 -21.14 -11.31
CA THR A 54 2.71 -21.87 -10.96
C THR A 54 2.01 -21.34 -9.69
N GLN A 55 2.54 -20.32 -9.04
CA GLN A 55 1.96 -19.74 -7.84
C GLN A 55 0.77 -18.85 -8.22
N VAL A 56 -0.37 -19.05 -7.56
CA VAL A 56 -1.53 -18.15 -7.70
C VAL A 56 -1.04 -16.75 -7.36
N GLU A 57 -1.37 -15.75 -8.19
CA GLU A 57 -1.01 -14.35 -7.98
C GLU A 57 -1.76 -13.83 -6.73
N GLN A 58 -1.21 -14.16 -5.56
CA GLN A 58 -1.70 -13.73 -4.26
C GLN A 58 -0.54 -13.06 -3.56
N ILE A 59 -0.83 -11.88 -3.05
CA ILE A 59 0.10 -11.10 -2.24
C ILE A 59 -0.55 -11.03 -0.87
N ASP A 60 0.19 -11.43 0.15
CA ASP A 60 -0.14 -11.18 1.55
C ASP A 60 1.18 -10.90 2.25
N GLN A 61 1.68 -9.67 2.07
CA GLN A 61 2.95 -9.23 2.63
C GLN A 61 2.70 -8.11 3.62
N GLN A 62 3.44 -8.14 4.72
CA GLN A 62 3.42 -7.13 5.76
C GLN A 62 4.86 -6.74 6.07
N GLY A 63 5.06 -5.46 6.32
CA GLY A 63 6.36 -4.90 6.68
C GLY A 63 6.19 -3.46 7.15
N ASP A 64 7.27 -2.72 7.15
CA ASP A 64 7.28 -1.34 7.61
C ASP A 64 7.39 -0.39 6.40
N ALA A 65 7.86 0.83 6.61
CA ALA A 65 8.11 1.80 5.54
C ALA A 65 9.04 1.26 4.43
N GLU A 66 9.86 0.23 4.69
CA GLU A 66 10.67 -0.45 3.67
C GLU A 66 9.82 -1.16 2.61
N LEU A 67 8.72 -1.80 3.01
CA LEU A 67 7.80 -2.45 2.07
C LEU A 67 7.11 -1.40 1.17
N LEU A 68 6.72 -0.27 1.77
CA LEU A 68 6.19 0.87 1.00
C LEU A 68 7.22 1.42 0.01
N GLU A 69 8.50 1.48 0.40
CA GLU A 69 9.59 1.93 -0.47
C GLU A 69 9.75 1.00 -1.67
N GLN A 70 9.76 -0.32 -1.45
CA GLN A 70 9.81 -1.33 -2.51
C GLN A 70 8.63 -1.23 -3.48
N ILE A 71 7.41 -1.06 -2.97
CA ILE A 71 6.22 -0.89 -3.82
C ILE A 71 6.34 0.40 -4.64
N ALA A 72 6.88 1.47 -4.05
CA ALA A 72 7.07 2.75 -4.71
C ALA A 72 8.29 2.79 -5.66
N GLU A 73 8.97 1.67 -5.91
CA GLU A 73 9.89 1.50 -7.04
C GLU A 73 9.13 1.14 -8.33
N ILE A 74 7.92 0.62 -8.22
CA ILE A 74 7.05 0.35 -9.37
C ILE A 74 6.65 1.69 -9.96
N GLY A 75 6.99 1.96 -11.22
CA GLY A 75 6.81 3.29 -11.83
C GLY A 75 5.37 3.83 -11.75
N GLN A 76 4.37 2.95 -11.77
CA GLN A 76 2.94 3.30 -11.65
C GLN A 76 2.51 3.64 -10.21
N LEU A 77 3.35 3.34 -9.22
CA LEU A 77 3.14 3.55 -7.79
C LEU A 77 4.22 4.44 -7.17
N ALA A 78 5.07 5.07 -7.98
CA ALA A 78 6.18 5.90 -7.51
C ALA A 78 5.72 7.05 -6.62
N ASP A 79 4.49 7.54 -6.82
CA ASP A 79 3.92 8.63 -6.03
C ASP A 79 3.67 8.21 -4.56
N LEU A 80 3.59 6.91 -4.24
CA LEU A 80 3.50 6.42 -2.86
C LEU A 80 4.69 6.84 -1.99
N ARG A 81 5.81 7.25 -2.61
CA ARG A 81 6.98 7.80 -1.89
C ARG A 81 6.61 8.98 -0.99
N VAL A 82 5.52 9.70 -1.28
CA VAL A 82 5.01 10.78 -0.43
C VAL A 82 4.69 10.33 1.00
N PHE A 83 4.34 9.05 1.19
CA PHE A 83 4.06 8.48 2.51
C PHE A 83 5.32 8.11 3.28
N LEU A 84 6.47 7.91 2.63
CA LEU A 84 7.68 7.40 3.28
C LEU A 84 8.15 8.23 4.49
N PRO A 85 8.20 9.58 4.43
CA PRO A 85 8.60 10.37 5.58
C PRO A 85 7.66 10.16 6.77
N LEU A 86 6.35 10.20 6.52
CA LEU A 86 5.32 10.10 7.55
C LEU A 86 5.21 8.67 8.11
N ALA A 87 5.38 7.66 7.25
CA ALA A 87 5.42 6.26 7.63
C ALA A 87 6.64 5.96 8.51
N ARG A 88 7.82 6.49 8.17
CA ARG A 88 9.03 6.33 8.98
C ARG A 88 8.92 7.05 10.32
N GLU A 89 8.38 8.27 10.32
CA GLU A 89 8.18 9.07 11.54
C GLU A 89 7.23 8.39 12.54
N ARG A 90 6.19 7.72 12.03
CA ARG A 90 5.15 7.07 12.83
C ARG A 90 5.30 5.56 12.96
N HIS A 91 6.49 5.03 12.64
CA HIS A 91 6.78 3.60 12.65
C HIS A 91 5.65 2.77 12.02
N ALA A 92 5.17 3.22 10.87
CA ALA A 92 3.95 2.69 10.29
C ALA A 92 4.15 1.29 9.72
N ARG A 93 3.24 0.39 10.08
CA ARG A 93 3.07 -0.90 9.42
C ARG A 93 2.37 -0.74 8.10
N VAL A 94 2.93 -1.38 7.11
CA VAL A 94 2.48 -1.44 5.73
C VAL A 94 2.07 -2.86 5.44
N SER A 95 0.90 -3.06 4.87
CA SER A 95 0.39 -4.38 4.49
C SER A 95 -0.18 -4.31 3.09
N ILE A 96 0.13 -5.29 2.26
CA ILE A 96 -0.41 -5.38 0.91
C ILE A 96 -1.05 -6.75 0.68
N GLN A 97 -2.31 -6.71 0.24
CA GLN A 97 -3.12 -7.89 -0.01
C GLN A 97 -3.61 -7.92 -1.46
N SER A 98 -3.80 -9.10 -2.04
CA SER A 98 -4.34 -9.33 -3.39
C SER A 98 -5.16 -10.63 -3.42
N PRO A 99 -6.19 -10.78 -4.28
CA PRO A 99 -6.24 -10.41 -5.72
C PRO A 99 -6.77 -9.01 -6.07
N ALA A 100 -7.44 -8.32 -5.16
CA ALA A 100 -7.66 -6.87 -5.30
C ALA A 100 -6.49 -6.19 -4.58
N PRO A 101 -5.58 -5.50 -5.26
CA PRO A 101 -4.41 -4.92 -4.63
C PRO A 101 -4.85 -3.85 -3.63
N HIS A 102 -4.75 -4.16 -2.34
CA HIS A 102 -5.11 -3.28 -1.23
C HIS A 102 -3.86 -3.01 -0.41
N LEU A 103 -3.47 -1.74 -0.30
CA LEU A 103 -2.36 -1.29 0.53
C LEU A 103 -2.93 -0.64 1.79
N THR A 104 -2.56 -1.15 2.95
CA THR A 104 -2.89 -0.57 4.24
C THR A 104 -1.65 0.03 4.85
N ILE A 105 -1.74 1.27 5.33
CA ILE A 105 -0.67 1.96 6.05
C ILE A 105 -1.25 2.37 7.40
N GLN A 106 -0.64 1.90 8.48
CA GLN A 106 -1.11 2.12 9.83
C GLN A 106 0.05 2.49 10.75
N ALA A 107 -0.05 3.60 11.46
CA ALA A 107 0.90 4.01 12.48
C ALA A 107 0.94 2.98 13.63
N GLU A 108 2.13 2.75 14.16
CA GLU A 108 2.32 2.13 15.47
C GLU A 108 2.45 3.26 16.49
N ASP A 109 1.34 3.56 17.18
CA ASP A 109 1.30 4.51 18.30
C ASP A 109 1.78 3.85 19.60
#